data_AF-A0A2M7YJ11-F1
#
_entry.id   AF-A0A2M7YJ11-F1
#
_cell.length_a   1.000
_cell.length_b   1.000
_cell.length_c   1.000
_cell.angle_alpha   90.00
_cell.angle_beta   90.00
_cell.angle_gamma   90.00
#
_symmetry.space_group_name_H-M   'P 1'
#
loop_
_entity.id
_entity.type
_entity.pdbx_description
1 polymer ?
#
loop_
_entity_poly.entity_id
_entity_poly.type
_entity_poly.pdbx_seq_one_letter_code
_entity_poly.pdbx_strand_id
1 'polypeptide(L)'
;MGPTEQENVKELMEKNKAEDIIVVIGFNVVMEKEDPAGEIRLMAETFKNGDPTFAGPLADVALGLKTYHVLELKESVPPEVWEEQLGFKDEFEFSA
;
A
#
# COMPACT_ATOMS: atom_id res chain seq x y z
N MET A 1 2.10 2.44 8.70
CA MET A 1 0.76 3.08 8.60
C MET A 1 0.39 3.55 9.99
N GLY A 2 -0.12 4.77 10.18
CA GLY A 2 -0.45 5.32 11.49
C GLY A 2 -1.87 4.98 11.95
N PRO A 3 -2.23 5.34 13.20
CA PRO A 3 -3.56 5.08 13.75
C PRO A 3 -4.70 5.77 13.00
N THR A 4 -4.49 7.00 12.50
CA THR A 4 -5.54 7.74 11.77
C THR A 4 -5.88 7.07 10.45
N GLU A 5 -4.89 6.58 9.70
CA GLU A 5 -5.12 5.86 8.46
C GLU A 5 -5.87 4.54 8.70
N GLN A 6 -5.55 3.86 9.80
CA GLN A 6 -6.26 2.64 10.23
C GLN A 6 -7.74 2.89 10.52
N GLU A 7 -8.07 3.97 11.26
CA GLU A 7 -9.46 4.32 11.55
C GLU A 7 -10.24 4.63 10.26
N ASN A 8 -9.64 5.39 9.34
CA ASN A 8 -10.28 5.74 8.08
C ASN A 8 -10.65 4.49 7.26
N VAL A 9 -9.76 3.49 7.20
CA VAL A 9 -10.05 2.24 6.48
C VAL A 9 -11.12 1.43 7.20
N LYS A 10 -11.09 1.40 8.53
CA LYS A 10 -12.13 0.73 9.32
C LYS A 10 -13.51 1.35 9.08
N GLU A 11 -13.63 2.67 9.09
CA GLU A 11 -14.89 3.36 8.77
C GLU A 11 -15.39 3.08 7.34
N LEU A 12 -14.48 2.95 6.37
CA LEU A 12 -14.83 2.57 5.00
C LEU A 12 -15.40 1.15 4.95
N MET A 13 -14.83 0.24 5.73
CA MET A 13 -15.27 -1.15 5.83
C MET A 13 -16.62 -1.32 6.56
N GLU A 14 -16.99 -0.38 7.44
CA GLU A 14 -18.32 -0.38 8.04
C GLU A 14 -19.41 0.04 7.05
N LYS A 15 -19.05 0.83 6.03
CA LYS A 15 -19.98 1.40 5.04
C LYS A 15 -20.10 0.56 3.77
N ASN A 16 -19.17 -0.37 3.54
CA ASN A 16 -19.04 -1.14 2.29
C ASN A 16 -18.77 -2.62 2.59
N LYS A 17 -18.96 -3.49 1.60
CA LYS A 17 -18.56 -4.89 1.76
C LYS A 17 -17.08 -5.06 1.44
N ALA A 18 -16.42 -5.96 2.17
CA ALA A 18 -15.01 -6.28 1.96
C ALA A 18 -14.69 -6.76 0.52
N GLU A 19 -15.65 -7.42 -0.14
CA GLU A 19 -15.49 -7.93 -1.52
C GLU A 19 -15.46 -6.82 -2.58
N ASP A 20 -15.99 -5.64 -2.25
CA ASP A 20 -16.04 -4.46 -3.12
C ASP A 20 -14.80 -3.55 -2.93
N ILE A 21 -13.92 -3.89 -1.99
CA ILE A 21 -12.75 -3.08 -1.63
C ILE A 21 -11.47 -3.87 -1.91
N ILE A 22 -10.52 -3.19 -2.55
CA ILE A 22 -9.11 -3.62 -2.63
C ILE A 22 -8.22 -2.53 -2.07
N VAL A 23 -7.06 -2.92 -1.54
CA VAL A 23 -6.01 -2.01 -1.12
C VAL A 23 -4.88 -2.07 -2.15
N VAL A 24 -4.47 -0.90 -2.64
CA VAL A 24 -3.30 -0.76 -3.51
C VAL A 24 -2.24 0.01 -2.76
N ILE A 25 -1.12 -0.65 -2.47
CA ILE A 25 0.02 -0.05 -1.78
C ILE A 25 1.00 0.46 -2.83
N GLY A 26 1.23 1.77 -2.82
CA GLY A 26 2.42 2.37 -3.41
C GLY A 26 3.48 2.59 -2.33
N PHE A 27 4.75 2.45 -2.69
CA PHE A 27 5.85 2.90 -1.84
C PHE A 27 6.78 3.79 -2.66
N ASN A 28 6.99 5.03 -2.23
CA ASN A 28 8.01 5.86 -2.82
C ASN A 28 9.37 5.37 -2.30
N VAL A 29 10.25 4.98 -3.22
CA VAL A 29 11.64 4.68 -2.89
C VAL A 29 12.34 6.02 -2.64
N VAL A 30 12.12 6.61 -1.46
CA VAL A 30 13.03 7.63 -0.93
C VAL A 30 13.91 6.92 0.08
N MET A 31 15.18 6.87 -0.28
CA MET A 31 16.27 6.08 0.26
C MET A 31 16.63 6.44 1.71
N GLU A 32 15.77 6.11 2.67
CA GLU A 32 16.10 6.25 4.11
C GLU A 32 15.72 5.04 4.97
N LYS A 33 14.85 4.13 4.49
CA LYS A 33 14.49 2.92 5.24
C LYS A 33 15.33 1.72 4.81
N GLU A 34 15.88 1.01 5.80
CA GLU A 34 16.75 -0.15 5.59
C GLU A 34 16.01 -1.35 4.94
N ASP A 35 14.69 -1.47 5.15
CA ASP A 35 13.85 -2.55 4.60
C ASP A 35 12.47 -2.05 4.12
N PRO A 36 12.38 -1.48 2.91
CA PRO A 36 11.11 -1.04 2.33
C PRO A 36 10.14 -2.19 2.02
N ALA A 37 10.66 -3.38 1.73
CA ALA A 37 9.83 -4.56 1.49
C ALA A 37 9.15 -5.05 2.78
N GLY A 38 9.84 -4.98 3.91
CA GLY A 38 9.29 -5.26 5.24
C GLY A 38 8.11 -4.36 5.60
N GLU A 39 8.19 -3.06 5.29
CA GLU A 39 7.11 -2.10 5.54
C GLU A 39 5.87 -2.36 4.67
N ILE A 40 6.04 -2.64 3.38
CA ILE A 40 4.94 -3.03 2.49
C ILE A 40 4.26 -4.29 3.00
N ARG A 41 5.06 -5.29 3.40
CA ARG A 41 4.55 -6.54 3.96
C ARG A 41 3.78 -6.30 5.26
N LEU A 42 4.27 -5.43 6.13
CA LEU A 42 3.60 -5.06 7.38
C LEU A 42 2.24 -4.42 7.13
N MET A 43 2.14 -3.51 6.15
CA MET A 43 0.86 -2.90 5.77
C MET A 43 -0.11 -3.94 5.20
N ALA A 44 0.37 -4.83 4.31
CA ALA A 44 -0.45 -5.90 3.75
C ALA A 44 -0.96 -6.86 4.83
N GLU A 45 -0.12 -7.21 5.81
CA GLU A 45 -0.51 -8.02 6.96
C GLU A 45 -1.56 -7.29 7.82
N THR A 46 -1.38 -5.98 8.04
CA THR A 46 -2.31 -5.16 8.82
C THR A 46 -3.73 -5.16 8.22
N PHE A 47 -3.84 -5.00 6.89
CA PHE A 47 -5.14 -5.03 6.21
C PHE A 47 -5.77 -6.42 6.10
N LYS A 48 -4.94 -7.47 6.14
CA LYS A 48 -5.43 -8.85 6.03
C LYS A 48 -5.84 -9.40 7.38
N ASN A 49 -4.94 -9.33 8.36
CA ASN A 49 -5.00 -10.05 9.63
C ASN A 49 -5.08 -9.13 10.86
N GLY A 50 -4.99 -7.81 10.68
CA GLY A 50 -4.93 -6.83 11.77
C GLY A 50 -3.50 -6.38 12.09
N ASP A 51 -3.37 -5.27 12.82
CA ASP A 51 -2.07 -4.68 13.16
C ASP A 51 -1.27 -5.62 14.09
N PRO A 52 -0.11 -6.17 13.66
CA PRO A 52 0.65 -7.16 14.44
C PRO A 52 1.40 -6.55 15.62
N THR A 53 1.37 -5.23 15.79
CA THR A 53 1.88 -4.56 16.99
C THR A 53 0.87 -4.57 18.15
N PHE A 54 -0.37 -5.05 17.90
CA PHE A 54 -1.48 -5.06 18.86
C PHE A 54 -1.83 -3.67 19.41
N ALA A 55 -1.54 -2.62 18.64
CA ALA A 55 -1.85 -1.24 18.98
C ALA A 55 -2.62 -0.56 17.84
N GLY A 56 -3.51 0.36 18.21
CA GLY A 56 -4.29 1.14 17.25
C GLY A 56 -5.62 0.50 16.83
N PRO A 57 -6.35 1.15 15.90
CA PRO A 57 -7.72 0.76 15.53
C PRO A 57 -7.89 -0.61 14.91
N LEU A 58 -6.83 -1.15 14.29
CA LEU A 58 -6.84 -2.48 13.68
C LEU A 58 -6.14 -3.55 14.53
N ALA A 59 -5.81 -3.27 15.79
CA ALA A 59 -5.32 -4.28 16.73
C ALA A 59 -6.35 -5.42 16.86
N ASP A 60 -5.94 -6.65 16.53
CA ASP A 60 -6.80 -7.85 16.50
C ASP A 60 -8.04 -7.75 15.59
N VAL A 61 -8.10 -6.76 14.69
CA VAL A 61 -9.20 -6.61 13.73
C VAL A 61 -8.72 -7.04 12.34
N ALA A 62 -9.04 -8.27 11.96
CA ALA A 62 -8.81 -8.75 10.60
C ALA A 62 -9.88 -8.20 9.64
N LEU A 63 -9.48 -7.34 8.71
CA LEU A 63 -10.39 -6.81 7.68
C LEU A 63 -10.54 -7.76 6.47
N GLY A 64 -9.60 -8.71 6.30
CA GLY A 64 -9.65 -9.68 5.20
C GLY A 64 -9.51 -9.08 3.80
N LEU A 65 -8.95 -7.87 3.70
CA LEU A 65 -8.88 -7.13 2.44
C LEU A 65 -7.81 -7.71 1.50
N LYS A 66 -8.17 -7.83 0.21
CA LYS A 66 -7.20 -8.13 -0.84
C LYS A 66 -6.29 -6.91 -1.00
N THR A 67 -5.00 -7.13 -0.82
CA THR A 67 -3.99 -6.07 -0.84
C THR A 67 -2.94 -6.41 -1.88
N TYR A 68 -2.60 -5.44 -2.72
CA TYR A 68 -1.64 -5.58 -3.81
C TYR A 68 -0.64 -4.43 -3.77
N HIS A 69 0.61 -4.72 -4.13
CA HIS A 69 1.54 -3.66 -4.49
C HIS A 69 1.19 -3.14 -5.89
N VAL A 70 1.34 -1.84 -6.13
CA VAL A 70 1.02 -1.21 -7.43
C VAL A 70 1.74 -1.87 -8.61
N LEU A 71 2.94 -2.42 -8.39
CA LEU A 71 3.72 -3.16 -9.41
C LEU A 71 3.04 -4.45 -9.89
N GLU A 72 2.18 -5.05 -9.07
CA GLU A 72 1.41 -6.24 -9.45
C GLU A 72 0.24 -5.90 -10.38
N LEU A 73 -0.13 -4.63 -10.46
CA LEU A 73 -1.29 -4.14 -11.20
C LEU A 73 -0.91 -3.45 -12.51
N LYS A 74 0.33 -3.58 -12.98
CA LYS A 74 0.83 -2.89 -14.18
C LYS A 74 -0.06 -3.07 -15.41
N GLU A 75 -0.54 -4.29 -15.65
CA GLU A 75 -1.39 -4.62 -16.80
C GLU A 75 -2.82 -4.06 -16.67
N SER A 76 -3.23 -3.67 -15.46
CA SER A 76 -4.54 -3.08 -15.16
C SER A 76 -4.54 -1.56 -15.28
N VAL A 77 -3.39 -0.93 -15.56
CA VAL A 77 -3.24 0.53 -15.69
C VAL A 77 -2.97 0.87 -17.15
N PRO A 78 -3.58 1.92 -17.72
CA PRO A 78 -3.26 2.37 -19.08
C PRO A 78 -1.75 2.59 -19.25
N PRO A 79 -1.13 2.06 -20.32
CA PRO A 79 0.32 2.12 -20.50
C PRO A 79 0.90 3.54 -20.44
N GLU A 80 0.20 4.51 -21.02
CA GLU A 80 0.58 5.92 -21.01
C GLU A 80 0.60 6.53 -19.60
N VAL A 81 -0.35 6.15 -18.75
CA VAL A 81 -0.41 6.61 -17.35
C VAL A 81 0.68 5.92 -16.54
N TRP A 82 0.91 4.63 -16.77
CA TRP A 82 1.96 3.88 -16.11
C TRP A 82 3.33 4.50 -16.38
N GLU A 83 3.64 4.76 -17.65
CA GLU A 83 4.92 5.34 -18.06
C GLU A 83 5.10 6.76 -17.48
N GLU A 84 4.04 7.57 -17.49
CA GLU A 84 4.10 8.93 -16.96
C GLU A 84 4.36 8.99 -15.45
N GLN A 85 3.71 8.09 -14.68
CA GLN A 85 3.63 8.17 -13.21
C GLN A 85 4.59 7.21 -12.48
N LEU A 86 4.94 6.09 -13.10
CA LEU A 86 5.75 5.01 -12.51
C LEU A 86 6.92 4.56 -13.42
N GLY A 87 6.98 5.07 -14.65
CA GLY A 87 8.12 4.86 -15.53
C GLY A 87 9.39 5.47 -14.94
N PHE A 88 10.51 4.76 -15.10
CA PHE A 88 11.82 5.30 -14.75
C PHE A 88 12.17 6.35 -15.81
N LYS A 89 12.12 7.64 -15.46
CA LYS A 89 12.65 8.69 -16.33
C LYS A 89 14.16 8.73 -16.14
N ASP A 90 14.91 8.29 -17.15
CA ASP A 90 16.38 8.31 -17.23
C ASP A 90 16.99 9.74 -17.24
N GLU A 91 16.33 10.76 -16.71
CA GLU A 91 16.81 12.16 -16.69
C GLU A 91 17.69 12.48 -15.48
N PHE A 92 18.54 11.53 -15.06
CA PHE A 92 19.72 11.85 -14.28
C PHE A 92 20.93 11.81 -15.21
N GLU A 93 21.21 12.91 -15.90
CA GLU A 93 22.52 13.13 -16.51
C GLU A 93 23.56 13.13 -15.39
N PHE A 94 24.30 12.03 -15.23
CA PHE A 94 25.55 12.04 -14.49
C PHE A 94 26.55 12.88 -15.29
N SER A 95 26.72 14.14 -14.93
CA SER A 95 27.91 14.90 -15.30
C SER A 95 29.11 14.24 -14.60
N ALA A 96 29.86 13.43 -15.34
CA ALA A 96 31.21 13.02 -14.95
C ALA A 96 32.18 14.20 -15.08
#